data_AF-A0A6N0NY31-F1
#
_entry.id   AF-A0A6N0NY31-F1
#
_cell.length_a   1.000
_cell.length_b   1.000
_cell.length_c   1.000
_cell.angle_alpha   90.00
_cell.angle_beta   90.00
_cell.angle_gamma   90.00
#
_symmetry.space_group_name_H-M   'P 1'
#
loop_
_entity.id
_entity.type
_entity.pdbx_description
1 polymer ?
#
loop_
_entity_poly.entity_id
_entity_poly.type
_entity_poly.pdbx_seq_one_letter_code
_entity_poly.pdbx_strand_id
1 'polypeptide(L)' 'MRIDTATLEGTNNYSVNITPVYLQPGNNVITVTFAFHVSAGGTQRIRLVLENGSTVYVLLTSSQS' A
#
# COMPACT_ATOMS: atom_id res chain seq x y z
N MET A 1 -0.08 -16.98 -4.04
CA MET A 1 -0.72 -15.65 -3.99
C MET A 1 0.35 -14.61 -4.15
N ARG A 2 0.16 -13.65 -5.05
CA ARG A 2 1.15 -12.61 -5.38
C ARG A 2 0.52 -11.23 -5.30
N ILE A 3 1.31 -10.22 -4.96
CA ILE A 3 0.91 -8.80 -5.01
C ILE A 3 1.49 -8.19 -6.28
N ASP A 4 0.65 -7.53 -7.08
CA ASP A 4 1.03 -7.01 -8.39
C ASP A 4 1.14 -5.48 -8.41
N THR A 5 0.25 -4.81 -7.69
CA THR A 5 0.21 -3.34 -7.67
C THR A 5 -0.07 -2.81 -6.28
N ALA A 6 0.53 -1.66 -5.97
CA ALA A 6 0.21 -0.90 -4.78
C ALA A 6 -0.19 0.53 -5.19
N THR A 7 -1.29 1.03 -4.65
CA THR A 7 -1.78 2.38 -4.89
C THR A 7 -1.96 3.08 -3.56
N LEU A 8 -1.36 4.25 -3.40
CA LEU A 8 -1.66 5.15 -2.31
C LEU A 8 -2.90 5.97 -2.70
N GLU A 9 -3.98 5.78 -1.96
CA GLU A 9 -5.25 6.47 -2.13
C GLU A 9 -5.35 7.64 -1.14
N GLY A 10 -5.77 8.80 -1.64
CA GLY A 10 -5.83 10.05 -0.90
C GLY A 10 -6.20 11.24 -1.81
N THR A 11 -5.69 12.43 -1.52
CA THR A 11 -5.97 13.66 -2.30
C THR A 11 -5.43 13.57 -3.74
N ASN A 12 -4.36 12.81 -3.95
CA ASN A 12 -3.81 12.44 -5.25
C ASN A 12 -3.53 10.93 -5.23
N ASN A 13 -4.09 10.17 -6.18
CA ASN A 13 -3.85 8.73 -6.26
C ASN A 13 -2.48 8.47 -6.90
N TYR A 14 -1.56 7.87 -6.16
CA TYR A 14 -0.23 7.48 -6.67
C TYR A 14 -0.19 5.96 -6.82
N SER A 15 -0.17 5.48 -8.07
CA SER A 15 0.05 4.07 -8.33
C SER A 15 1.55 3.81 -8.54
N VAL A 16 2.08 2.80 -7.87
CA VAL A 16 3.45 2.33 -8.07
C VAL A 16 3.42 0.87 -8.51
N ASN A 17 4.19 0.57 -9.55
CA ASN A 17 4.50 -0.81 -9.88
C ASN A 17 5.46 -1.33 -8.82
N ILE A 18 5.10 -2.44 -8.20
CA ILE A 18 5.99 -3.14 -7.28
C ILE A 18 6.62 -4.32 -8.01
N THR A 19 7.84 -4.69 -7.64
CA THR A 19 8.36 -6.01 -8.03
C THR A 19 7.40 -7.05 -7.48
N PRO A 20 6.86 -7.98 -8.29
CA PRO A 20 5.85 -8.91 -7.83
C PRO A 20 6.34 -9.70 -6.61
N VAL A 21 5.58 -9.65 -5.52
CA VAL A 21 5.95 -10.34 -4.27
C VAL A 21 5.08 -11.57 -4.10
N TYR A 22 5.71 -12.74 -4.01
CA TYR A 22 5.03 -14.00 -3.72
C TYR A 22 4.86 -14.15 -2.21
N LEU A 23 3.61 -14.30 -1.77
CA LEU A 23 3.26 -14.49 -0.37
C LEU A 23 3.38 -15.96 0.00
N GLN A 24 4.09 -16.22 1.10
CA GLN A 24 4.14 -17.53 1.75
C GLN A 24 3.14 -17.57 2.92
N PRO A 25 2.65 -18.75 3.33
CA PRO A 25 1.93 -18.88 4.58
C PRO A 25 2.75 -18.35 5.76
N GLY A 26 2.15 -17.52 6.61
CA GLY A 26 2.83 -16.88 7.73
C GLY A 26 3.12 -15.40 7.50
N ASN A 27 4.21 -14.90 8.07
CA ASN A 27 4.57 -13.49 8.02
C ASN A 27 5.40 -13.17 6.77
N ASN A 28 4.99 -12.15 6.01
CA ASN A 28 5.70 -11.67 4.84
C ASN A 28 6.03 -10.19 5.04
N VAL A 29 7.25 -9.78 4.66
CA VAL A 29 7.66 -8.37 4.70
C VAL A 29 7.69 -7.85 3.27
N ILE A 30 6.94 -6.78 3.02
CA ILE A 30 6.86 -6.12 1.72
C ILE A 30 7.23 -4.66 1.91
N THR A 31 8.15 -4.17 1.07
CA THR A 31 8.54 -2.76 1.07
C THR A 31 7.92 -2.08 -0.14
N VAL A 32 7.12 -1.04 0.10
CA VAL A 32 6.55 -0.18 -0.94
C VAL A 32 6.92 1.27 -0.62
N THR A 33 7.49 1.97 -1.58
CA THR A 33 7.93 3.36 -1.41
C THR A 33 7.00 4.29 -2.19
N PHE A 34 6.39 5.23 -1.49
CA PHE A 34 5.60 6.31 -2.07
C PHE A 34 6.28 7.65 -1.77
N ALA A 35 6.35 8.54 -2.76
CA ALA A 35 6.75 9.92 -2.55
C ALA A 35 5.48 10.78 -2.46
N PHE A 36 5.11 11.20 -1.26
CA PHE A 36 3.90 12.00 -1.03
C PHE A 36 4.06 12.91 0.19
N HIS A 37 3.27 13.99 0.20
CA HIS A 37 3.18 14.89 1.35
C HIS A 37 2.04 14.44 2.26
N VAL A 38 2.32 14.25 3.55
CA VAL A 38 1.33 13.90 4.56
C VAL A 38 0.99 15.16 5.36
N SER A 39 -0.26 15.59 5.33
CA SER A 39 -0.75 16.62 6.25
C SER A 39 -0.92 16.01 7.66
N ALA A 40 -0.56 16.76 8.70
CA ALA A 40 -0.76 16.33 10.09
C ALA A 40 -2.22 15.94 10.35
N GLY A 41 -2.44 14.79 11.00
CA GLY A 41 -3.78 14.23 11.23
C GLY A 41 -4.46 13.65 9.98
N GLY A 42 -3.77 13.62 8.84
CA GLY A 42 -4.27 13.00 7.61
C GLY A 42 -4.36 11.48 7.76
N THR A 43 -5.43 10.92 7.22
CA THR A 43 -5.56 9.47 7.02
C THR A 43 -5.33 9.15 5.55
N GLN A 44 -4.50 8.14 5.26
CA GLN A 44 -4.30 7.62 3.91
C GLN A 44 -4.60 6.13 3.88
N ARG A 45 -4.84 5.60 2.67
CA ARG A 45 -5.02 4.17 2.46
C ARG A 45 -4.03 3.68 1.42
N ILE A 46 -3.40 2.54 1.68
CA ILE A 46 -2.70 1.79 0.64
C ILE A 46 -3.63 0.68 0.17
N ARG A 47 -3.95 0.68 -1.11
CA ARG A 47 -4.66 -0.37 -1.81
C ARG A 47 -3.65 -1.31 -2.47
N LEU A 48 -3.65 -2.58 -2.06
CA LEU A 48 -2.85 -3.65 -2.66
C LEU A 48 -3.77 -4.52 -3.51
N VAL A 49 -3.43 -4.73 -4.79
CA VAL A 49 -4.15 -5.67 -5.66
C VAL A 49 -3.34 -6.95 -5.78
N LEU A 50 -4.02 -8.05 -5.46
CA LEU A 50 -3.48 -9.40 -5.54
C LEU A 50 -3.72 -9.99 -6.93
N GLU A 51 -2.93 -11.00 -7.32
CA GLU A 51 -3.04 -11.64 -8.65
C GLU A 51 -4.44 -12.21 -8.94
N ASN A 52 -5.18 -12.58 -7.89
CA ASN A 52 -6.53 -13.13 -7.99
C ASN A 52 -7.61 -12.04 -8.07
N GLY A 53 -7.23 -10.77 -8.19
CA GLY A 53 -8.13 -9.62 -8.23
C GLY A 53 -8.61 -9.12 -6.86
N SER A 54 -8.30 -9.84 -5.78
CA SER A 54 -8.63 -9.38 -4.43
C SER A 54 -7.87 -8.12 -4.06
N THR A 55 -8.50 -7.30 -3.22
CA THR A 55 -7.92 -6.04 -2.74
C THR A 55 -7.71 -6.10 -1.24
N VAL A 56 -6.52 -5.72 -0.78
CA VAL A 56 -6.20 -5.52 0.64
C VAL A 56 -5.98 -4.03 0.89
N TYR A 57 -6.57 -3.49 1.96
CA TYR A 57 -6.39 -2.11 2.36
C TYR A 57 -5.57 -2.02 3.64
N VAL A 58 -4.56 -1.13 3.62
CA VAL A 58 -3.81 -0.73 4.81
C VAL A 58 -4.18 0.71 5.15
N LEU A 59 -4.63 0.94 6.37
CA LEU A 59 -4.94 2.28 6.86
C LEU A 59 -3.68 2.88 7.50
N LEU A 60 -3.28 4.05 7.03
CA LEU A 60 -2.18 4.83 7.58
C LEU A 60 -2.77 6.04 8.31
N THR A 61 -2.42 6.17 9.57
CA THR A 61 -2.74 7.35 10.37
C THR A 61 -1.44 8.02 10.75
N SER A 62 -1.19 9.22 10.24
CA SER A 62 0.00 9.97 10.63
C SER A 62 -0.21 10.62 12.00
N SER A 63 0.49 10.12 13.02
CA SER A 63 0.65 10.86 14.27
C SER A 63 1.88 11.76 14.14
N GLN A 64 1.71 13.08 14.30
CA GLN A 64 2.86 13.92 14.61
C GLN A 64 3.15 13.78 16.10
N SER A 65 4.40 13.44 16.42
CA SER A 65 4.97 13.55 17.77
C SER A 65 5.70 14.87 17.91
#